data_AF-A0A1G1BSW6-F1
#
_entry.id   AF-A0A1G1BSW6-F1
#
_cell.length_a   1.000
_cell.length_b   1.000
_cell.length_c   1.000
_cell.angle_alpha   90.00
_cell.angle_beta   90.00
_cell.angle_gamma   90.00
#
_symmetry.space_group_name_H-M   'P 1'
#
loop_
_entity.id
_entity.type
_entity.pdbx_description
1 polymer ?
#
loop_
_entity_poly.entity_id
_entity_poly.type
_entity_poly.pdbx_seq_one_letter_code
_entity_poly.pdbx_strand_id
1 'polypeptide(L)'
;MVNLFWNLYQQRRISAADADVAIAKRKAVDASARLEDLELTVERLLLINQALWETIAKHQELTEEDLLEKVNEIDLRDGKLDGKLKRSAFRKCKQCGRSLHRRHSKCIFCGAPYAEDKAFG
;
A
#
# COMPACT_ATOMS: atom_id res chain seq x y z
N MET A 1 -2.38 -21.07 55.18
CA MET A 1 -2.03 -21.86 53.98
C MET A 1 -2.82 -21.46 52.72
N VAL A 2 -4.10 -21.08 52.80
CA VAL A 2 -4.92 -20.67 51.64
C VAL A 2 -4.29 -19.53 50.80
N ASN A 3 -3.65 -18.54 51.45
CA ASN A 3 -2.94 -17.46 50.75
C ASN A 3 -1.76 -17.92 49.89
N LEU A 4 -1.05 -19.00 50.27
CA LEU A 4 0.10 -19.50 49.51
C LEU A 4 -0.36 -20.17 48.20
N PHE A 5 -1.42 -20.98 48.27
CA PHE A 5 -2.03 -21.61 47.10
C PHE A 5 -2.65 -20.59 46.14
N TRP A 6 -3.30 -19.56 46.69
CA TRP A 6 -3.83 -18.45 45.89
C TRP A 6 -2.74 -17.64 45.20
N ASN A 7 -1.66 -17.27 45.92
CA ASN A 7 -0.53 -16.55 45.34
C ASN A 7 0.17 -17.36 44.25
N LEU A 8 0.39 -18.66 44.45
CA LEU A 8 0.96 -19.54 43.41
C LEU A 8 0.09 -19.61 42.16
N TYR A 9 -1.23 -19.70 42.34
CA TYR A 9 -2.18 -19.69 41.22
C TYR A 9 -2.20 -18.34 40.49
N GLN A 10 -2.22 -17.22 41.22
CA GLN A 10 -2.13 -15.87 40.66
C GLN A 10 -0.83 -15.65 39.91
N GLN A 11 0.30 -16.07 40.48
CA GLN A 11 1.62 -15.92 39.87
C GLN A 11 1.74 -16.71 38.57
N ARG A 12 1.16 -17.92 38.50
CA ARG A 12 1.05 -18.67 37.24
C ARG A 12 0.20 -17.97 36.19
N ARG A 13 -0.93 -17.35 36.58
CA ARG A 13 -1.78 -16.59 35.64
C ARG A 13 -1.09 -15.35 35.10
N ILE A 14 -0.37 -14.62 35.96
CA ILE A 14 0.41 -13.44 35.56
C ILE A 14 1.52 -13.86 34.60
N SER A 15 2.29 -14.91 34.92
CA SER A 15 3.33 -15.40 34.01
C SER A 15 2.80 -15.89 32.66
N ALA A 16 1.61 -16.49 32.61
CA ALA A 16 0.97 -16.87 31.35
C ALA A 16 0.54 -15.63 30.54
N ALA A 17 -0.05 -14.63 31.20
CA ALA A 17 -0.42 -13.37 30.56
C ALA A 17 0.81 -12.60 30.03
N ASP A 18 1.91 -12.58 30.78
CA ASP A 18 3.17 -11.96 30.36
C ASP A 18 3.77 -12.67 29.14
N ALA A 19 3.68 -14.00 29.09
CA ALA A 19 4.12 -14.78 27.94
C ALA A 19 3.27 -14.47 26.69
N ASP A 20 1.95 -14.38 26.83
CA ASP A 20 1.04 -14.01 25.74
C ASP A 20 1.33 -12.59 25.21
N VAL A 21 1.57 -11.63 26.12
CA VAL A 21 1.96 -10.26 25.75
C VAL A 21 3.29 -10.25 25.02
N ALA A 22 4.29 -11.02 25.47
CA ALA A 22 5.58 -11.11 24.81
C ALA A 22 5.46 -11.68 23.38
N ILE A 23 4.63 -12.71 23.20
CA ILE A 23 4.34 -13.29 21.87
C ILE A 23 3.63 -12.26 20.98
N ALA A 24 2.61 -11.57 21.51
CA ALA A 24 1.89 -10.55 20.77
C ALA A 24 2.81 -9.39 20.33
N LYS A 25 3.69 -8.93 21.23
CA LYS A 25 4.70 -7.91 20.92
C LYS A 25 5.65 -8.38 19.82
N ARG A 26 6.18 -9.60 19.90
CA ARG A 26 7.04 -10.15 18.85
C ARG A 26 6.33 -10.22 17.51
N LYS A 27 5.08 -10.71 17.47
CA LYS A 27 4.28 -10.74 16.24
C LYS A 27 4.07 -9.34 15.65
N ALA A 28 3.85 -8.34 16.48
CA ALA A 28 3.69 -6.95 16.02
C ALA A 28 4.99 -6.41 15.40
N VAL A 29 6.14 -6.66 16.04
CA VAL A 29 7.46 -6.26 15.50
C VAL A 29 7.74 -6.97 14.18
N ASP A 30 7.51 -8.28 14.10
CA ASP A 30 7.71 -9.06 12.87
C ASP A 30 6.78 -8.59 11.74
N ALA A 31 5.52 -8.24 12.07
CA ALA A 31 4.59 -7.69 11.09
C ALA A 31 5.05 -6.33 10.56
N SER A 32 5.51 -5.44 11.44
CA SER A 32 6.06 -4.13 11.04
C SER A 32 7.29 -4.30 10.13
N ALA A 33 8.20 -5.21 10.46
CA ALA A 33 9.38 -5.47 9.62
C ALA A 33 9.00 -6.02 8.24
N ARG A 34 7.97 -6.89 8.15
CA ARG A 34 7.45 -7.38 6.86
C ARG A 34 6.77 -6.29 6.04
N LEU A 35 6.12 -5.33 6.69
CA LEU A 35 5.53 -4.18 5.99
C LEU A 35 6.62 -3.30 5.38
N GLU A 36 7.69 -3.02 6.13
CA GLU A 36 8.83 -2.24 5.64
C GLU A 36 9.50 -2.92 4.43
N ASP A 37 9.74 -4.23 4.50
CA ASP A 37 10.31 -5.00 3.38
C ASP A 37 9.38 -5.00 2.14
N LEU A 38 8.06 -5.09 2.36
CA LEU A 38 7.08 -5.02 1.29
C LEU A 38 7.04 -3.62 0.66
N GLU A 39 7.12 -2.55 1.46
CA GLU A 39 7.19 -1.17 0.98
C GLU A 39 8.42 -0.97 0.09
N LEU A 40 9.61 -1.40 0.55
CA LEU A 40 10.85 -1.33 -0.24
C LEU A 40 10.76 -2.14 -1.54
N THR A 41 10.14 -3.32 -1.49
CA THR A 41 9.94 -4.16 -2.67
C THR A 41 9.02 -3.49 -3.68
N VAL A 42 7.91 -2.90 -3.22
CA VAL A 42 6.97 -2.15 -4.08
C VAL A 42 7.65 -0.93 -4.69
N GLU A 43 8.43 -0.17 -3.92
CA GLU A 43 9.20 0.98 -4.43
C GLU A 43 10.17 0.56 -5.54
N ARG A 44 10.90 -0.54 -5.33
CA ARG A 44 11.81 -1.10 -6.35
C ARG A 44 11.05 -1.52 -7.61
N LEU A 45 9.91 -2.19 -7.46
CA LEU A 45 9.07 -2.60 -8.59
C LEU A 45 8.53 -1.40 -9.38
N LEU A 46 8.09 -0.35 -8.68
CA LEU A 46 7.63 0.89 -9.31
C LEU A 46 8.74 1.55 -10.12
N LEU A 47 9.95 1.62 -9.57
CA LEU A 47 11.10 2.19 -10.26
C LEU A 47 11.46 1.39 -11.52
N ILE A 48 11.49 0.06 -11.42
CA ILE A 48 11.77 -0.82 -12.57
C ILE A 48 10.68 -0.69 -13.63
N ASN A 49 9.40 -0.75 -13.25
CA ASN A 49 8.29 -0.59 -14.19
C ASN A 49 8.33 0.78 -14.88
N GLN A 50 8.71 1.83 -14.16
CA GLN A 50 8.91 3.14 -14.77
C GLN A 50 10.03 3.14 -15.80
N ALA A 51 11.19 2.56 -15.46
CA ALA A 51 12.33 2.49 -16.36
C ALA A 51 11.99 1.65 -17.62
N LEU A 52 11.26 0.55 -17.45
CA LEU A 52 10.75 -0.28 -18.54
C LEU A 52 9.83 0.52 -19.45
N TRP A 53 8.85 1.23 -18.88
CA TRP A 53 7.92 2.06 -19.64
C TRP A 53 8.64 3.17 -20.42
N GLU A 54 9.50 3.95 -19.76
CA GLU A 54 10.22 5.04 -20.41
C GLU A 54 11.12 4.55 -21.55
N THR A 55 11.74 3.38 -21.37
CA THR A 55 12.56 2.74 -22.41
C THR A 55 11.68 2.35 -23.61
N ILE A 56 10.55 1.68 -23.38
CA ILE A 56 9.65 1.24 -24.46
C ILE A 56 9.01 2.43 -25.16
N ALA A 57 8.50 3.40 -24.41
CA ALA A 57 7.84 4.59 -24.94
C ALA A 57 8.78 5.41 -25.83
N LYS A 58 10.05 5.55 -25.42
CA LYS A 58 11.07 6.23 -26.24
C LYS A 58 11.35 5.54 -27.57
N HIS A 59 11.30 4.21 -27.62
CA HIS A 59 11.57 3.45 -28.85
C HIS A 59 10.37 3.33 -29.79
N GLN A 60 9.16 3.47 -29.26
CA GLN A 60 7.90 3.20 -29.98
C GLN A 60 7.02 4.45 -30.14
N GLU A 61 7.54 5.64 -29.78
CA GLU A 61 6.81 6.92 -29.78
C GLU A 61 5.45 6.84 -29.05
N LEU A 62 5.36 5.99 -28.02
CA LEU A 62 4.11 5.79 -27.28
C LEU A 62 3.86 6.95 -26.31
N THR A 63 2.59 7.31 -26.21
CA THR A 63 2.09 8.36 -25.33
C THR A 63 1.61 7.78 -24.00
N GLU A 64 1.42 8.65 -22.99
CA GLU A 64 0.84 8.23 -21.70
C GLU A 64 -0.61 7.74 -21.89
N GLU A 65 -1.31 8.26 -22.90
CA GLU A 65 -2.65 7.84 -23.30
C GLU A 65 -2.68 6.38 -23.77
N ASP A 66 -1.69 5.94 -24.55
CA ASP A 66 -1.57 4.56 -25.04
C ASP A 66 -1.36 3.59 -23.86
N LEU A 67 -0.56 3.99 -22.87
CA LEU A 67 -0.37 3.20 -21.65
C LEU A 67 -1.69 3.03 -20.90
N LEU A 68 -2.43 4.12 -20.71
CA LEU A 68 -3.71 4.09 -20.00
C LEU A 68 -4.75 3.24 -20.73
N GLU A 69 -4.80 3.32 -22.06
CA GLU A 69 -5.65 2.45 -22.87
C GLU A 69 -5.27 0.98 -22.69
N LYS A 70 -3.97 0.68 -22.73
CA LYS A 70 -3.47 -0.69 -22.53
C LYS A 70 -3.77 -1.24 -21.15
N VAL A 71 -3.65 -0.43 -20.10
CA VAL A 71 -4.00 -0.80 -18.73
C VAL A 71 -5.49 -1.11 -18.62
N ASN A 72 -6.35 -0.28 -19.22
CA ASN A 72 -7.79 -0.55 -19.25
C ASN A 72 -8.10 -1.85 -20.02
N GLU A 73 -7.45 -2.07 -21.15
CA GLU A 73 -7.60 -3.30 -21.94
C GLU A 73 -7.23 -4.55 -21.13
N ILE A 74 -6.11 -4.52 -20.40
CA ILE A 74 -5.64 -5.63 -19.56
C ILE A 74 -6.61 -5.89 -18.40
N ASP A 75 -7.06 -4.85 -17.71
CA ASP A 75 -8.04 -4.95 -16.62
C ASP A 75 -9.36 -5.61 -17.08
N LEU A 76 -9.81 -5.27 -18.30
CA LEU A 76 -11.00 -5.85 -18.91
C LEU A 76 -10.83 -7.32 -19.34
N ARG A 77 -9.61 -7.79 -19.59
CA ARG A 77 -9.32 -9.17 -19.99
C ARG A 77 -9.43 -10.18 -18.84
N ASP A 78 -9.23 -9.75 -17.59
CA ASP A 78 -9.28 -10.61 -16.39
C ASP A 78 -10.71 -10.85 -15.84
N GLY A 79 -11.73 -10.43 -16.59
CA GLY A 79 -13.10 -10.98 -16.46
C GLY A 79 -13.93 -10.51 -15.26
N LYS A 80 -13.47 -9.51 -14.50
CA LYS A 80 -14.33 -8.76 -13.55
C LYS A 80 -14.34 -7.29 -13.90
N LEU A 81 -15.33 -6.92 -14.70
CA LEU A 81 -15.69 -5.55 -15.04
C LEU A 81 -16.26 -4.85 -13.78
N ASP A 82 -15.41 -4.54 -12.81
CA ASP A 82 -15.79 -3.63 -11.71
C ASP A 82 -15.63 -2.21 -12.25
N GLY A 83 -16.66 -1.74 -12.97
CA GLY A 83 -16.68 -0.52 -13.80
C GLY A 83 -16.34 0.80 -13.08
N LYS A 84 -15.09 0.94 -12.62
CA LYS A 84 -14.62 2.02 -11.74
C LYS A 84 -13.63 2.98 -12.38
N LEU A 85 -13.14 2.71 -13.58
CA LEU A 85 -12.17 3.57 -14.26
C LEU A 85 -12.85 4.48 -15.29
N LYS A 86 -13.63 5.46 -14.80
CA LYS A 86 -14.05 6.59 -15.65
C LYS A 86 -12.82 7.48 -15.90
N ARG A 87 -12.54 7.86 -17.16
CA ARG A 87 -11.46 8.82 -17.52
C ARG A 87 -11.52 10.14 -16.72
N SER A 88 -12.70 10.53 -16.24
CA SER A 88 -12.91 11.69 -15.36
C SER A 88 -12.31 11.55 -13.95
N ALA A 89 -11.78 10.39 -13.59
CA ALA A 89 -11.26 10.11 -12.28
C ALA A 89 -9.73 10.24 -12.19
N PHE A 90 -9.03 10.69 -13.23
CA PHE A 90 -7.58 10.92 -13.15
C PHE A 90 -7.28 12.39 -12.75
N ARG A 91 -6.25 12.58 -11.92
CA ARG A 91 -5.72 13.90 -11.51
C ARG A 91 -4.20 13.92 -11.64
N LYS A 92 -3.63 15.06 -12.03
CA LYS A 92 -2.17 15.25 -12.10
C LYS A 92 -1.57 15.51 -10.72
N CYS A 93 -0.44 14.88 -10.43
CA CYS A 93 0.37 15.19 -9.26
C CYS A 93 1.00 16.57 -9.41
N LYS A 94 0.82 17.45 -8.42
CA LYS A 94 1.44 18.80 -8.41
C LYS A 94 2.97 18.75 -8.22
N GLN A 95 3.51 17.65 -7.69
CA GLN A 95 4.95 17.53 -7.41
C GLN A 95 5.71 16.86 -8.55
N CYS A 96 5.19 15.77 -9.15
CA CYS A 96 5.89 15.03 -10.21
C CYS A 96 5.20 15.10 -11.59
N GLY A 97 4.07 15.81 -11.72
CA GLY A 97 3.37 16.03 -12.99
C GLY A 97 2.53 14.86 -13.52
N ARG A 98 2.72 13.65 -12.98
CA ARG A 98 2.12 12.40 -13.48
C ARG A 98 0.63 12.28 -13.20
N SER A 99 -0.12 11.66 -14.10
CA SER A 99 -1.57 11.45 -13.97
C SER A 99 -1.88 10.17 -13.18
N LEU A 100 -2.70 10.27 -12.14
CA LEU A 100 -3.10 9.13 -11.31
C LEU A 100 -4.59 9.14 -11.00
N HIS A 101 -5.15 7.96 -10.79
CA HIS A 101 -6.56 7.83 -10.41
C HIS A 101 -6.83 8.45 -9.03
N ARG A 102 -7.96 9.15 -8.90
CA ARG A 102 -8.41 9.91 -7.72
C ARG A 102 -8.58 9.04 -6.47
N ARG A 103 -8.69 7.71 -6.63
CA ARG A 103 -8.82 6.73 -5.54
C ARG A 103 -7.61 6.70 -4.60
N HIS A 104 -6.43 7.04 -5.09
CA HIS A 104 -5.23 7.04 -4.25
C HIS A 104 -5.22 8.30 -3.39
N SER A 105 -4.76 8.27 -2.14
CA SER A 105 -4.63 9.48 -1.29
C SER A 105 -3.28 10.18 -1.47
N LYS A 106 -2.28 9.45 -1.95
CA LYS A 106 -0.91 9.92 -2.23
C LYS A 106 -0.48 9.55 -3.64
N CYS A 107 0.52 10.23 -4.17
CA CYS A 107 1.14 9.89 -5.44
C CYS A 107 1.93 8.59 -5.29
N ILE A 108 1.62 7.59 -6.11
CA ILE A 108 2.34 6.31 -6.12
C ILE A 108 3.79 6.50 -6.58
N PHE A 109 4.06 7.53 -7.39
CA PHE A 109 5.38 7.76 -7.97
C PHE A 109 6.32 8.56 -7.06
N CYS A 110 5.84 9.59 -6.38
CA CYS A 110 6.68 10.49 -5.58
C CYS A 110 6.30 10.59 -4.11
N GLY A 111 5.29 9.85 -3.66
CA GLY A 111 4.82 9.85 -2.26
C GLY A 111 4.06 11.11 -1.84
N ALA A 112 4.00 12.14 -2.69
CA ALA A 112 3.34 13.41 -2.38
C ALA A 112 1.87 13.21 -1.99
N PRO A 113 1.40 13.76 -0.86
CA PRO A 113 -0.01 13.75 -0.54
C PRO A 113 -0.77 14.61 -1.55
N TYR A 114 -1.94 14.13 -1.97
CA TYR A 114 -2.86 14.99 -2.68
C TYR A 114 -3.65 15.76 -1.64
N ALA A 115 -3.58 17.10 -1.67
CA ALA A 115 -4.45 17.92 -0.85
C ALA A 115 -5.90 17.53 -1.17
N GLU A 116 -6.64 17.08 -0.15
CA GLU A 116 -8.07 16.83 -0.30
C GLU A 116 -8.75 18.17 -0.57
N ASP A 117 -9.57 18.23 -1.64
CA ASP A 117 -10.53 19.31 -1.83
C ASP A 117 -11.53 19.22 -0.67
N LYS A 118 -11.24 19.92 0.44
CA LYS A 118 -12.22 20.14 1.51
C LYS A 118 -13.32 21.04 0.94
N ALA A 119 -14.35 20.41 0.37
CA ALA A 119 -15.58 21.11 -0.02
C ALA A 119 -16.47 21.45 1.20
N PHE A 120 -16.18 20.87 2.38
CA PHE A 120 -16.81 21.25 3.64
C PHE A 120 -15.77 21.25 4.75
N GLY A 121 -15.42 22.46 5.19
CA GLY A 121 -14.66 22.79 6.38
C GLY A 121 -15.10 24.17 6.84
#